data_AF-A0A521YMG5-F1
#
_entry.id   AF-A0A521YMG5-F1
#
_cell.length_a   1.000
_cell.length_b   1.000
_cell.length_c   1.000
_cell.angle_alpha   90.00
_cell.angle_beta   90.00
_cell.angle_gamma   90.00
#
_symmetry.space_group_name_H-M   'P 1'
#
loop_
_entity.id
_entity.type
_entity.pdbx_description
1 polymer ?
#
loop_
_entity_poly.entity_id
_entity_poly.type
_entity_poly.pdbx_seq_one_letter_code
_entity_poly.pdbx_strand_id
1 'polypeptide(L)'
;MNALLIALITVLVSLAALAVFVSGRRVVRDTGRLRLTEVMQYRGASLPDPLDEAGARYHAHAVRICIACPNKPLCDEWLRAGRPANSCAFCPNAHYIEHLRLGGLAFT
;
A
#
# COMPACT_ATOMS: atom_id res chain seq x y z
N MET A 1 -5.51 4.81 43.46
CA MET A 1 -5.35 4.97 42.00
C MET A 1 -6.26 6.12 41.57
N ASN A 2 -5.70 7.26 41.16
CA ASN A 2 -6.48 8.48 40.95
C ASN A 2 -7.50 8.30 39.82
N ALA A 3 -8.75 8.73 40.03
CA ALA A 3 -9.80 8.68 39.01
C ALA A 3 -9.38 9.34 37.69
N LEU A 4 -8.54 10.38 37.77
CA LEU A 4 -7.95 11.08 36.63
C LEU A 4 -7.00 10.21 35.81
N LEU A 5 -6.25 9.32 36.46
CA LEU A 5 -5.36 8.35 35.80
C LEU A 5 -6.19 7.29 35.05
N ILE A 6 -7.27 6.82 35.66
CA ILE A 6 -8.18 5.84 35.05
C ILE A 6 -8.82 6.43 33.80
N ALA A 7 -9.37 7.65 33.90
CA ALA A 7 -9.98 8.34 32.76
C ALA A 7 -8.99 8.54 31.60
N LEU A 8 -7.74 8.94 31.90
CA LEU A 8 -6.71 9.12 30.88
C LEU A 8 -6.39 7.80 30.15
N ILE A 9 -6.22 6.70 30.91
CA ILE A 9 -5.96 5.38 30.34
C ILE A 9 -7.13 4.93 29.46
N THR A 10 -8.37 5.13 29.90
CA THR A 10 -9.55 4.76 29.11
C THR A 10 -9.58 5.50 27.78
N VAL A 11 -9.33 6.82 27.78
CA VAL A 11 -9.29 7.63 26.55
C VAL A 11 -8.19 7.16 25.61
N LEU A 12 -6.99 6.89 26.11
CA LEU A 12 -5.87 6.39 25.29
C LEU A 12 -6.17 5.04 24.66
N VAL A 13 -6.75 4.11 25.44
CA VAL A 13 -7.13 2.78 24.94
C VAL A 13 -8.24 2.89 23.89
N SER A 14 -9.24 3.75 24.11
CA SER A 14 -10.30 3.98 23.13
C SER A 14 -9.77 4.57 21.82
N LEU A 15 -8.84 5.52 21.88
CA LEU A 15 -8.21 6.09 20.68
C LEU A 15 -7.38 5.04 19.93
N ALA A 16 -6.62 4.21 20.64
CA ALA A 16 -5.86 3.12 20.03
C ALA A 16 -6.78 2.08 19.37
N ALA A 17 -7.86 1.68 20.04
CA ALA A 17 -8.85 0.75 19.50
C ALA A 17 -9.53 1.31 18.25
N LEU A 18 -9.87 2.61 18.25
CA LEU A 18 -10.45 3.28 17.09
C LEU A 18 -9.48 3.29 15.90
N ALA A 19 -8.19 3.58 16.14
CA ALA A 19 -7.16 3.58 15.10
C ALA A 19 -6.97 2.19 14.49
N VAL A 20 -6.93 1.14 15.32
CA VAL A 20 -6.84 -0.26 14.86
C VAL A 20 -8.10 -0.64 14.07
N PHE A 21 -9.29 -0.28 14.56
CA PHE A 21 -10.55 -0.62 13.91
C PHE A 21 -10.72 0.07 12.55
N VAL A 22 -10.37 1.36 12.44
CA VAL A 22 -10.39 2.10 11.17
C VAL A 22 -9.39 1.49 10.18
N SER A 23 -8.20 1.11 10.66
CA SER A 23 -7.18 0.45 9.83
C SER A 23 -7.65 -0.93 9.35
N GLY A 24 -8.22 -1.74 10.25
CA GLY A 24 -8.76 -3.06 9.93
C GLY A 24 -9.94 -3.00 8.97
N ARG A 25 -10.86 -2.05 9.15
CA ARG A 25 -11.97 -1.85 8.18
C ARG A 25 -11.49 -1.47 6.79
N ARG A 26 -10.40 -0.69 6.67
CA ARG A 26 -9.81 -0.35 5.36
C ARG A 26 -9.21 -1.55 4.66
N VAL A 27 -8.73 -2.55 5.40
CA VAL A 27 -8.24 -3.81 4.83
C VAL A 27 -9.39 -4.70 4.37
N VAL A 28 -10.46 -4.80 5.17
CA VAL A 28 -11.61 -5.68 4.87
C VAL A 28 -12.50 -5.15 3.74
N ARG A 29 -12.57 -3.82 3.55
CA ARG A 29 -13.38 -3.20 2.48
C ARG A 29 -12.71 -3.15 1.12
N ASP A 30 -11.42 -3.46 1.01
CA ASP A 30 -10.77 -3.56 -0.30
C ASP A 30 -11.24 -4.86 -0.98
N THR A 31 -12.13 -4.69 -1.94
CA THR A 31 -12.87 -5.72 -2.70
C THR A 31 -11.98 -6.55 -3.66
N GLY A 32 -10.88 -7.10 -3.16
CA GLY A 32 -10.02 -8.03 -3.91
C GLY A 32 -9.23 -7.43 -5.08
N ARG A 33 -9.45 -6.16 -5.44
CA ARG A 33 -8.64 -5.45 -6.44
C ARG A 33 -7.34 -4.96 -5.82
N LEU A 34 -6.24 -5.63 -6.15
CA LEU A 34 -4.89 -5.13 -5.87
C LEU A 34 -4.58 -3.99 -6.85
N ARG A 35 -4.81 -2.76 -6.42
CA ARG A 35 -4.44 -1.53 -7.17
C ARG A 35 -2.98 -1.54 -7.60
N LEU A 36 -2.09 -2.16 -6.82
CA LEU A 36 -0.69 -2.34 -7.19
C LEU A 36 -0.55 -3.03 -8.56
N THR A 37 -1.28 -4.13 -8.77
CA THR A 37 -1.27 -4.88 -10.04
C THR A 37 -1.77 -4.02 -11.20
N GLU A 38 -2.81 -3.21 -10.98
CA GLU A 38 -3.35 -2.32 -12.01
C GLU A 38 -2.38 -1.20 -12.36
N VAL A 39 -1.76 -0.58 -11.36
CA VAL A 39 -0.73 0.45 -11.59
C VAL A 39 0.47 -0.17 -12.31
N MET A 40 0.89 -1.39 -11.95
CA MET A 40 1.96 -2.11 -12.63
C MET A 40 1.63 -2.35 -14.10
N GLN A 41 0.47 -2.93 -14.40
CA GLN A 41 -0.02 -3.14 -15.77
C GLN A 41 -0.07 -1.83 -16.55
N TYR A 42 -0.64 -0.79 -15.94
CA TYR A 42 -0.78 0.51 -16.56
C TYR A 42 0.58 1.20 -16.84
N ARG A 43 1.61 0.89 -16.05
CA ARG A 43 3.00 1.36 -16.23
C ARG A 43 3.84 0.44 -17.12
N GLY A 44 3.29 -0.66 -17.62
CA GLY A 44 4.04 -1.68 -18.36
C GLY A 44 5.08 -2.40 -17.51
N ALA A 45 4.90 -2.42 -16.19
CA ALA A 45 5.72 -3.17 -15.26
C ALA A 45 5.14 -4.56 -15.05
N SER A 46 5.98 -5.59 -15.13
CA SER A 46 5.62 -6.98 -14.88
C SER A 46 6.61 -7.60 -13.91
N LEU A 47 6.14 -8.59 -13.14
CA LEU A 47 7.06 -9.44 -12.38
C LEU A 47 7.87 -10.29 -13.37
N PRO A 48 9.16 -10.55 -13.09
CA PRO A 48 9.93 -11.54 -13.83
C PRO A 48 9.35 -12.93 -13.57
N ASP A 49 9.50 -13.79 -14.58
CA ASP A 49 9.18 -15.21 -14.50
C ASP A 49 10.42 -16.00 -14.98
N PRO A 50 11.07 -16.81 -14.12
CA PRO A 50 10.70 -17.10 -12.73
C PRO A 50 11.01 -15.95 -11.77
N LEU A 51 10.16 -15.80 -10.73
CA LEU A 51 10.38 -14.90 -9.61
C LEU A 51 11.21 -15.61 -8.52
N ASP A 52 12.37 -15.06 -8.19
CA ASP A 52 13.23 -15.58 -7.14
C ASP A 52 12.72 -15.23 -5.72
N GLU A 53 13.33 -15.81 -4.69
CA GLU A 53 12.89 -15.59 -3.30
C GLU A 53 13.04 -14.13 -2.86
N ALA A 54 14.08 -13.44 -3.32
CA ALA A 54 14.31 -12.02 -3.03
C ALA A 54 13.22 -11.15 -3.67
N GLY A 55 12.93 -11.37 -4.96
CA GLY A 55 11.85 -10.72 -5.69
C GLY A 55 10.48 -11.01 -5.10
N ALA A 56 10.21 -12.24 -4.66
CA ALA A 56 8.97 -12.60 -3.97
C ALA A 56 8.80 -11.83 -2.65
N ARG A 57 9.85 -11.73 -1.83
CA ARG A 57 9.81 -10.94 -0.58
C ARG A 57 9.61 -9.46 -0.85
N TYR A 58 10.29 -8.92 -1.86
CA TYR A 58 10.17 -7.51 -2.21
C TYR A 58 8.77 -7.17 -2.75
N HIS A 59 8.20 -8.03 -3.59
CA HIS A 59 6.81 -7.92 -4.05
C HIS A 59 5.82 -7.97 -2.89
N ALA A 60 5.97 -8.94 -1.97
CA ALA A 60 5.10 -9.05 -0.80
C ALA A 60 5.17 -7.79 0.09
N HIS A 61 6.35 -7.18 0.22
CA HIS A 61 6.50 -5.91 0.94
C HIS A 61 5.75 -4.76 0.25
N ALA A 62 5.90 -4.62 -1.08
CA ALA A 62 5.18 -3.62 -1.87
C ALA A 62 3.65 -3.78 -1.77
N VAL A 63 3.15 -5.02 -1.79
CA VAL A 63 1.73 -5.34 -1.60
C VAL A 63 1.25 -4.84 -0.23
N ARG A 64 1.98 -5.11 0.85
CA ARG A 64 1.61 -4.64 2.20
C ARG A 64 1.55 -3.11 2.29
N ILE A 65 2.53 -2.42 1.69
CA ILE A 65 2.54 -0.96 1.60
C ILE A 65 1.29 -0.47 0.85
N CYS A 66 0.95 -1.09 -0.27
CA CYS A 66 -0.23 -0.71 -1.05
C CYS A 66 -1.53 -0.87 -0.25
N ILE A 67 -1.67 -1.98 0.48
CA ILE A 67 -2.85 -2.26 1.31
C ILE A 67 -2.98 -1.26 2.46
N ALA A 68 -1.86 -0.83 3.06
CA ALA A 68 -1.85 0.12 4.16
C ALA A 68 -1.94 1.59 3.71
N CYS A 69 -1.78 1.87 2.41
CA CYS A 69 -1.68 3.23 1.88
C CYS A 69 -2.94 4.06 2.18
N PRO A 70 -2.82 5.29 2.73
CA PRO A 70 -3.96 6.18 2.95
C PRO A 70 -4.46 6.85 1.66
N ASN A 71 -3.62 6.93 0.63
CA ASN A 71 -3.89 7.67 -0.62
C ASN A 71 -4.63 6.81 -1.67
N LYS A 72 -5.40 5.80 -1.25
CA LYS A 72 -6.19 4.95 -2.18
C LYS A 72 -7.18 5.74 -3.04
N PRO A 73 -7.92 6.74 -2.50
CA PRO A 73 -8.86 7.51 -3.33
C PRO A 73 -8.16 8.25 -4.47
N LEU A 74 -6.98 8.83 -4.18
CA LEU A 74 -6.14 9.49 -5.18
C LEU A 74 -5.61 8.51 -6.22
N CYS A 75 -5.25 7.29 -5.80
CA CYS A 75 -4.87 6.21 -6.72
C CYS A 75 -6.02 5.83 -7.67
N ASP A 76 -7.25 5.71 -7.14
CA ASP A 76 -8.43 5.39 -7.95
C ASP A 76 -8.77 6.49 -8.95
N GLU A 77 -8.62 7.75 -8.53
CA GLU A 77 -8.78 8.91 -9.42
C GLU A 77 -7.70 8.92 -10.50
N TRP A 78 -6.45 8.69 -10.12
CA TRP A 78 -5.32 8.59 -11.04
C TRP A 78 -5.50 7.48 -12.08
N LEU A 79 -5.93 6.29 -11.66
CA LEU A 79 -6.23 5.16 -12.55
C LEU A 79 -7.41 5.47 -13.50
N ARG A 80 -8.47 6.13 -13.01
CA ARG A 80 -9.64 6.52 -13.83
C ARG A 80 -9.34 7.63 -14.83
N ALA A 81 -8.49 8.58 -14.45
CA ALA A 81 -8.14 9.72 -15.31
C ALA A 81 -7.39 9.31 -16.58
N GLY A 82 -6.88 8.09 -16.67
CA GLY A 82 -6.47 7.47 -17.92
C GLY A 82 -5.27 8.08 -18.63
N ARG A 83 -4.69 9.21 -18.13
CA ARG A 83 -3.31 9.72 -18.30
C ARG A 83 -2.96 10.89 -17.33
N PRO A 84 -2.47 10.64 -16.10
CA PRO A 84 -1.77 11.68 -15.34
C PRO A 84 -0.28 11.37 -15.15
N ALA A 85 0.55 12.40 -15.29
CA ALA A 85 1.98 12.36 -15.03
C ALA A 85 2.34 11.81 -13.62
N ASN A 86 3.51 11.19 -13.55
CA ASN A 86 4.28 10.80 -12.37
C ASN A 86 3.48 10.37 -11.11
N SER A 87 3.00 9.13 -11.08
CA SER A 87 2.50 8.48 -9.85
C SER A 87 3.52 8.53 -8.69
N CYS A 88 4.80 8.80 -8.98
CA CYS A 88 5.87 9.13 -8.02
C CYS A 88 5.50 10.21 -7.00
N ALA A 89 4.60 11.14 -7.32
CA ALA A 89 4.20 12.19 -6.40
C ALA A 89 3.41 11.69 -5.17
N PHE A 90 2.72 10.55 -5.27
CA PHE A 90 1.84 10.06 -4.20
C PHE A 90 1.93 8.56 -3.92
N CYS A 91 2.42 7.76 -4.87
CA CYS A 91 2.46 6.30 -4.74
C CYS A 91 3.75 5.88 -4.02
N PRO A 92 3.66 5.29 -2.81
CA PRO A 92 4.85 4.83 -2.09
C PRO A 92 5.58 3.68 -2.81
N ASN A 93 4.90 2.96 -3.69
CA ASN A 93 5.49 1.89 -4.50
C ASN A 93 6.06 2.37 -5.84
N ALA A 94 6.10 3.68 -6.11
CA ALA A 94 6.52 4.20 -7.41
C ALA A 94 7.93 3.73 -7.81
N HIS A 95 8.88 3.76 -6.87
CA HIS A 95 10.25 3.28 -7.12
C HIS A 95 10.27 1.78 -7.45
N TYR A 96 9.52 0.96 -6.69
CA TYR A 96 9.39 -0.47 -6.95
C TYR A 96 8.83 -0.75 -8.36
N ILE A 97 7.75 -0.06 -8.73
CA ILE A 97 7.11 -0.21 -10.05
C ILE A 97 8.05 0.23 -11.17
N GLU A 98 8.81 1.31 -10.97
CA GLU A 98 9.78 1.78 -11.95
C GLU A 98 10.95 0.80 -12.11
N HIS A 99 11.42 0.22 -11.00
CA HIS A 99 12.46 -0.81 -11.02
C HIS A 99 12.03 -2.04 -11.84
N LEU A 100 10.79 -2.52 -11.61
CA LEU A 100 10.18 -3.58 -12.42
C LEU A 100 10.08 -3.21 -13.90
N ARG A 101 9.63 -1.99 -14.21
CA ARG A 101 9.46 -1.50 -15.59
C ARG A 101 10.78 -1.50 -16.36
N LEU A 102 11.89 -1.20 -15.68
CA LEU A 102 13.22 -1.17 -16.26
C LEU A 102 13.89 -2.56 -16.35
N GLY A 103 13.17 -3.64 -15.97
CA GLY A 103 13.71 -5.00 -15.96
C GLY A 103 14.59 -5.32 -14.75
N GLY A 104 14.60 -4.44 -13.74
CA GLY A 104 15.30 -4.64 -12.49
C GLY A 104 14.47 -5.47 -11.51
N LEU A 105 14.66 -6.78 -11.51
CA LEU A 105 14.72 -7.56 -10.26
C LEU A 105 15.92 -8.52 -10.32
N ALA A 106 16.99 -8.09 -10.99
CA ALA A 106 18.27 -8.78 -10.87
C ALA A 106 18.88 -8.39 -9.51
N PHE A 107 18.50 -9.10 -8.46
CA PHE A 107 19.23 -9.08 -7.20
C PHE A 107 20.45 -10.01 -7.37
N THR A 108 21.55 -9.46 -7.88
CA THR A 108 22.87 -10.05 -7.66
C THR A 108 23.30 -9.80 -6.23
#